data_AF-X1S7P0-F1
#
_entry.id   AF-X1S7P0-F1
#
_cell.length_a   1.000
_cell.length_b   1.000
_cell.length_c   1.000
_cell.angle_alpha   90.00
_cell.angle_beta   90.00
_cell.angle_gamma   90.00
#
_symmetry.space_group_name_H-M   'P 1'
#
loop_
_entity.id
_entity.type
_entity.pdbx_description
1 polymer ?
#
loop_
_entity_poly.entity_id
_entity_poly.type
_entity_poly.pdbx_seq_one_letter_code
_entity_poly.pdbx_strand_id
1 'polypeptide(L)'
;SIGPRDIANGTVEIARRDTLTKEVIKQENIADHITDLLVDIQTSIFNRARNFRDKNTIEVDTYEDFKRILNDKGGFLLAHWDGTSETEQKISEETKATIRCIPLDGKNEKGKCIYTGKPSNQRVVFAKAY
;
A
#
# COMPACT_ATOMS: atom_id res chain seq x y z
N SER A 1 -7.46 26.83 15.80
CA SER A 1 -8.39 27.96 15.93
C SER A 1 -8.01 28.75 17.16
N ILE A 2 -8.06 30.08 17.10
CA ILE A 2 -7.94 30.93 18.29
C ILE A 2 -9.09 31.92 18.23
N GLY A 3 -10.06 31.78 19.14
CA GLY A 3 -11.17 32.71 19.34
C GLY A 3 -11.06 33.48 20.66
N PRO A 4 -11.99 34.42 20.93
CA PRO A 4 -11.97 35.23 22.15
C PRO A 4 -11.98 34.41 23.45
N ARG A 5 -12.66 33.26 23.46
CA ARG A 5 -12.70 32.34 24.61
C ARG A 5 -11.36 31.62 24.82
N ASP A 6 -10.68 31.25 23.74
CA ASP A 6 -9.39 30.56 23.81
C ASP A 6 -8.30 31.49 24.36
N ILE A 7 -8.34 32.77 23.96
CA ILE A 7 -7.44 33.80 24.49
C ILE A 7 -7.67 34.00 25.99
N ALA A 8 -8.93 34.13 26.43
CA ALA A 8 -9.26 34.31 27.84
C ALA A 8 -8.81 33.13 28.72
N ASN A 9 -8.79 31.91 28.16
CA ASN A 9 -8.42 30.68 28.86
C ASN A 9 -6.95 30.26 28.63
N GLY A 10 -6.19 30.96 27.79
CA GLY A 10 -4.81 30.59 27.43
C GLY A 10 -4.72 29.27 26.65
N THR A 11 -5.73 28.92 25.86
CA THR A 11 -5.83 27.67 25.11
C THR A 11 -5.76 27.90 23.60
N VAL A 12 -5.65 26.80 22.84
CA VAL A 12 -5.74 26.75 21.38
C VAL A 12 -6.46 25.47 20.96
N GLU A 13 -7.33 25.55 19.96
CA GLU A 13 -7.92 24.36 19.33
C GLU A 13 -7.06 23.92 18.15
N ILE A 14 -6.69 22.64 18.09
CA ILE A 14 -5.93 22.02 17.00
C ILE A 14 -6.85 21.04 16.28
N ALA A 15 -6.85 21.08 14.95
CA ALA A 15 -7.62 20.18 14.11
C ALA A 15 -6.68 19.37 13.21
N ARG A 16 -6.80 18.04 13.27
CA ARG A 16 -6.00 17.13 12.45
C ARG A 16 -6.68 16.86 11.11
N ARG A 17 -5.92 16.92 10.03
CA ARG A 17 -6.47 16.64 8.69
C ARG A 17 -6.64 15.15 8.40
N ASP A 18 -5.76 14.31 8.92
CA ASP A 18 -5.68 12.88 8.62
C ASP A 18 -6.75 12.06 9.34
N THR A 19 -7.23 12.53 10.49
CA THR A 19 -8.27 11.90 11.33
C THR A 19 -9.55 12.73 11.44
N LEU A 20 -9.53 14.01 11.04
CA LEU A 20 -10.62 14.98 11.24
C LEU A 20 -10.98 15.21 12.72
N THR A 21 -10.10 14.86 13.64
CA THR A 21 -10.28 15.08 15.08
C THR A 21 -9.87 16.49 15.48
N LYS A 22 -10.42 16.96 16.60
CA LYS A 22 -10.04 18.22 17.22
C LYS A 22 -9.66 18.00 18.67
N GLU A 23 -8.71 18.78 19.15
CA GLU A 23 -8.31 18.82 20.55
C GLU A 23 -8.07 20.26 21.00
N VAL A 24 -8.21 20.53 22.28
CA VAL A 24 -7.91 21.83 22.89
C VAL A 24 -6.76 21.64 23.85
N ILE A 25 -5.68 22.39 23.65
CA ILE A 25 -4.48 22.35 24.50
C ILE A 25 -4.17 23.73 25.08
N LYS A 26 -3.30 23.79 26.08
CA LYS A 26 -2.73 25.06 26.55
C LYS A 26 -1.78 25.63 25.49
N GLN A 27 -1.69 26.96 25.44
CA GLN A 27 -0.71 27.63 24.56
C GLN A 27 0.73 27.41 25.02
N GLU A 28 0.91 27.16 26.32
CA GLU A 28 2.18 26.73 26.89
C GLU A 28 2.60 25.40 26.25
N ASN A 29 3.81 25.35 25.69
CA ASN A 29 4.39 24.20 24.98
C ASN A 29 3.68 23.82 23.65
N ILE A 30 2.94 24.75 23.04
CA ILE A 30 2.31 24.50 21.73
C ILE A 30 3.32 24.08 20.65
N ALA A 31 4.53 24.65 20.65
CA ALA A 31 5.53 24.34 19.63
C ALA A 31 6.00 22.88 19.67
N ASP A 32 6.24 22.36 20.88
CA ASP A 32 6.63 20.96 21.09
C ASP A 32 5.49 20.02 20.72
N HIS A 33 4.27 20.32 21.17
CA HIS A 33 3.07 19.54 20.81
C HIS A 33 2.86 19.47 19.31
N ILE A 34 3.01 20.58 18.58
CA ILE A 34 2.86 20.60 17.13
C ILE A 34 3.95 19.77 16.46
N THR A 35 5.19 19.81 16.97
CA THR A 35 6.30 19.02 16.43
C THR A 35 6.02 17.53 16.55
N ASP A 36 5.59 17.07 17.73
CA ASP A 36 5.23 15.68 17.97
C ASP A 36 4.01 15.26 17.13
N LEU A 37 3.01 16.14 17.02
CA LEU A 37 1.81 15.89 16.25
C LEU A 37 2.10 15.70 14.76
N LEU A 38 3.05 16.45 14.19
CA LEU A 38 3.45 16.29 12.79
C LEU A 38 4.12 14.93 12.55
N VAL A 39 4.93 14.45 13.49
CA VAL A 39 5.55 13.11 13.43
C VAL A 39 4.47 12.03 13.51
N ASP A 40 3.50 12.18 14.40
CA ASP A 40 2.39 11.23 14.53
C ASP A 40 1.51 11.20 13.26
N ILE A 41 1.17 12.37 12.69
CA ILE A 41 0.41 12.45 11.44
C ILE A 41 1.14 11.73 10.31
N GLN A 42 2.44 11.96 10.14
CA GLN A 42 3.24 11.30 9.12
C GLN A 42 3.23 9.78 9.32
N THR A 43 3.41 9.33 10.56
CA THR A 43 3.40 7.90 10.93
C THR A 43 2.04 7.26 10.67
N SER A 44 0.96 7.94 11.06
CA SER A 44 -0.45 7.53 10.84
C SER A 44 -0.75 7.34 9.35
N ILE A 45 -0.40 8.32 8.51
CA ILE A 45 -0.65 8.27 7.07
C ILE A 45 0.19 7.17 6.41
N PHE A 46 1.48 7.08 6.77
CA PHE A 46 2.37 6.04 6.26
C PHE A 46 1.85 4.64 6.58
N ASN A 47 1.50 4.39 7.85
CA ASN A 47 0.99 3.09 8.29
C ASN A 47 -0.35 2.75 7.61
N ARG A 48 -1.23 3.74 7.42
CA ARG A 48 -2.48 3.56 6.69
C ARG A 48 -2.25 3.14 5.25
N ALA A 49 -1.36 3.84 4.54
CA ALA A 49 -1.01 3.53 3.15
C ALA A 49 -0.32 2.17 3.03
N ARG A 50 0.61 1.86 3.94
CA ARG A 50 1.28 0.55 4.02
C ARG A 50 0.27 -0.57 4.23
N ASN A 51 -0.59 -0.45 5.24
CA ASN A 51 -1.62 -1.44 5.53
C ASN A 51 -2.61 -1.60 4.37
N PHE A 52 -2.98 -0.51 3.71
CA PHE A 52 -3.84 -0.57 2.51
C PHE A 52 -3.15 -1.36 1.39
N ARG A 53 -1.89 -1.06 1.08
CA ARG A 53 -1.11 -1.80 0.08
C ARG A 53 -1.00 -3.27 0.44
N ASP A 54 -0.62 -3.58 1.68
CA ASP A 54 -0.38 -4.95 2.13
C ASP A 54 -1.70 -5.78 2.10
N LYS A 55 -2.84 -5.19 2.48
CA LYS A 55 -4.18 -5.83 2.37
C LYS A 55 -4.66 -6.01 0.92
N ASN A 56 -4.17 -5.20 -0.01
CA ASN A 56 -4.49 -5.28 -1.44
C ASN A 56 -3.38 -5.97 -2.26
N THR A 57 -2.46 -6.64 -1.58
CA THR A 57 -1.45 -7.50 -2.21
C THR A 57 -1.81 -8.95 -1.91
N ILE A 58 -2.07 -9.74 -2.95
CA ILE A 58 -2.64 -11.08 -2.83
C ILE A 58 -1.71 -12.08 -3.50
N GLU A 59 -1.34 -13.14 -2.78
CA GLU A 59 -0.61 -14.28 -3.34
C GLU A 59 -1.55 -15.16 -4.17
N VAL A 60 -1.10 -15.58 -5.35
CA VAL A 60 -1.89 -16.37 -6.30
C VAL A 60 -1.04 -17.46 -6.94
N ASP A 61 -1.59 -18.67 -7.02
CA ASP A 61 -0.88 -19.88 -7.49
C ASP A 61 -1.42 -20.46 -8.80
N THR A 62 -2.59 -20.02 -9.26
CA THR A 62 -3.22 -20.50 -10.49
C THR A 62 -3.52 -19.35 -11.44
N TYR A 63 -3.50 -19.62 -12.75
CA TYR A 63 -3.83 -18.59 -13.74
C TYR A 63 -5.32 -18.25 -13.77
N GLU A 64 -6.20 -19.20 -13.44
CA GLU A 64 -7.63 -18.92 -13.28
C GLU A 64 -7.88 -17.92 -12.15
N ASP A 65 -7.30 -18.15 -10.96
CA ASP A 65 -7.46 -17.24 -9.83
C ASP A 65 -6.82 -15.89 -10.11
N PHE A 66 -5.68 -15.87 -10.81
CA PHE A 66 -5.01 -14.65 -11.22
C PHE A 66 -5.95 -13.76 -12.04
N LYS A 67 -6.57 -14.32 -13.08
CA LYS A 67 -7.52 -13.59 -13.94
C LYS A 67 -8.76 -13.13 -13.17
N ARG A 68 -9.31 -14.01 -12.33
CA ARG A 68 -10.50 -13.71 -11.51
C ARG A 68 -10.25 -12.54 -10.57
N ILE A 69 -9.20 -12.62 -9.75
CA ILE A 69 -8.89 -11.57 -8.75
C ILE A 69 -8.53 -10.26 -9.44
N LEU A 70 -7.77 -10.30 -10.54
CA LEU A 70 -7.39 -9.11 -11.31
C LEU A 70 -8.59 -8.35 -11.89
N ASN A 71 -9.68 -9.06 -12.22
CA ASN A 71 -10.89 -8.46 -12.78
C ASN A 71 -11.88 -8.01 -11.71
N ASP A 72 -12.02 -8.78 -10.63
CA ASP A 72 -13.03 -8.51 -9.60
C ASP A 72 -12.55 -7.49 -8.57
N LYS A 73 -11.32 -7.66 -8.05
CA LYS A 73 -10.75 -6.84 -6.97
C LYS A 73 -9.63 -5.92 -7.44
N GLY A 74 -8.85 -6.36 -8.43
CA GLY A 74 -7.62 -5.68 -8.83
C GLY A 74 -6.55 -5.75 -7.74
N GLY A 75 -5.76 -4.69 -7.60
CA GLY A 75 -4.65 -4.62 -6.66
C GLY A 75 -3.36 -5.26 -7.19
N PHE A 76 -2.49 -5.66 -6.26
CA PHE A 76 -1.23 -6.32 -6.56
C PHE A 76 -1.35 -7.83 -6.41
N LEU A 77 -0.90 -8.57 -7.42
CA LEU A 77 -0.89 -10.03 -7.40
C LEU A 77 0.54 -10.54 -7.32
N LEU A 78 0.86 -11.29 -6.28
CA LEU A 78 2.13 -12.00 -6.11
C LEU A 78 2.00 -13.39 -6.70
N ALA A 79 2.58 -13.59 -7.87
CA ALA A 79 2.49 -14.85 -8.61
C ALA A 79 3.86 -15.34 -9.07
N HIS A 80 4.01 -16.65 -9.15
CA HIS A 80 5.19 -17.27 -9.71
C HIS A 80 5.30 -17.03 -11.21
N TRP A 81 6.50 -16.66 -11.65
CA TRP A 81 6.86 -16.43 -13.04
C TRP A 81 8.16 -17.17 -13.39
N ASP A 82 8.26 -17.70 -14.60
CA ASP A 82 9.38 -18.55 -15.06
C ASP A 82 10.60 -17.76 -15.52
N GLY A 83 10.57 -16.43 -15.48
CA GLY A 83 11.69 -15.58 -15.89
C GLY A 83 11.73 -15.28 -17.39
N THR A 84 10.74 -15.72 -18.16
CA THR A 84 10.73 -15.59 -19.63
C THR A 84 9.84 -14.45 -20.12
N SER A 85 10.37 -13.66 -21.07
CA SER A 85 9.65 -12.53 -21.67
C SER A 85 8.43 -12.99 -22.47
N GLU A 86 8.47 -14.18 -23.06
CA GLU A 86 7.35 -14.75 -23.80
C GLU A 86 6.13 -14.98 -22.91
N THR A 87 6.35 -15.50 -21.69
CA THR A 87 5.29 -15.71 -20.71
C THR A 87 4.74 -14.38 -20.19
N GLU A 88 5.62 -13.41 -19.92
CA GLU A 88 5.19 -12.06 -19.51
C GLU A 88 4.31 -11.41 -20.58
N GLN A 89 4.73 -11.48 -21.85
CA GLN A 89 3.99 -10.91 -22.96
C GLN A 89 2.59 -11.54 -23.09
N LYS A 90 2.49 -12.86 -23.00
CA LYS A 90 1.19 -13.56 -23.07
C LYS A 90 0.25 -13.16 -21.94
N ILE A 91 0.75 -13.11 -20.70
CA ILE A 91 -0.04 -12.66 -19.55
C ILE A 91 -0.52 -11.22 -19.78
N SER A 92 0.34 -10.34 -20.29
CA SER A 92 -0.02 -8.94 -20.60
C SER A 92 -1.06 -8.83 -21.71
N GLU A 93 -0.93 -9.59 -22.79
CA GLU A 93 -1.88 -9.60 -23.89
C GLU A 93 -3.28 -10.05 -23.43
N GLU A 94 -3.34 -11.13 -22.64
CA GLU A 94 -4.59 -11.74 -22.17
C GLU A 94 -5.25 -10.97 -21.02
N THR A 95 -4.48 -10.29 -20.16
CA THR A 95 -5.00 -9.72 -18.90
C THR A 95 -4.76 -8.23 -18.71
N LYS A 96 -3.92 -7.62 -19.57
CA LYS A 96 -3.39 -6.25 -19.43
C LYS A 96 -2.55 -6.02 -18.17
N ALA A 97 -2.25 -7.05 -17.40
CA ALA A 97 -1.32 -6.96 -16.29
C ALA A 97 0.13 -7.10 -16.78
N THR A 98 1.01 -6.27 -16.23
CA THR A 98 2.46 -6.38 -16.43
C THR A 98 3.15 -6.55 -15.08
N ILE A 99 4.40 -7.02 -15.11
CA ILE A 99 5.24 -7.08 -13.92
C ILE A 99 5.58 -5.65 -13.50
N ARG A 100 5.36 -5.32 -12.22
CA ARG A 100 5.64 -4.01 -11.63
C ARG A 100 7.00 -3.97 -10.97
N CYS A 101 7.35 -5.05 -10.28
CA CYS A 101 8.67 -5.25 -9.71
C CYS A 101 8.89 -6.72 -9.38
N ILE A 102 10.17 -7.08 -9.28
CA ILE A 102 10.64 -8.31 -8.66
C ILE A 102 11.11 -7.89 -7.25
N PRO A 103 10.46 -8.36 -6.16
CA PRO A 103 10.82 -7.96 -4.81
C PRO A 103 12.26 -8.33 -4.46
N LEU A 104 13.08 -7.34 -4.05
CA LEU A 104 14.48 -7.55 -3.66
C LEU A 104 14.60 -8.43 -2.41
N ASP A 105 13.77 -8.15 -1.40
CA ASP A 105 13.67 -8.92 -0.16
C ASP A 105 12.53 -9.96 -0.24
N GLY A 106 12.22 -10.43 -1.46
CA GLY A 106 11.22 -11.46 -1.68
C GLY A 106 11.60 -12.77 -1.00
N LYS A 107 10.58 -13.52 -0.55
CA LYS A 107 10.81 -14.90 -0.12
C LYS A 107 11.35 -15.70 -1.30
N ASN A 108 12.49 -16.35 -1.12
CA ASN A 108 13.02 -17.30 -2.08
C ASN A 108 12.20 -18.59 -1.99
N GLU A 109 11.03 -18.53 -2.61
CA GLU A 109 9.99 -19.56 -2.61
C GLU A 109 10.02 -20.25 -3.97
N LYS A 110 10.34 -21.55 -3.98
CA LYS A 110 10.24 -22.34 -5.21
C LYS A 110 8.78 -22.64 -5.49
N GLY A 111 8.37 -22.37 -6.73
CA GLY A 111 7.03 -22.66 -7.20
C GLY A 111 7.00 -22.99 -8.68
N LYS A 112 5.82 -22.89 -9.27
CA LYS A 112 5.60 -23.09 -10.69
C LYS A 112 4.99 -21.84 -11.27
N CYS A 113 5.47 -21.42 -12.44
CA CYS A 113 4.89 -20.30 -13.15
C CYS A 113 3.39 -20.53 -13.35
N ILE A 114 2.58 -19.54 -12.99
CA ILE A 114 1.12 -19.64 -13.05
C ILE A 114 0.62 -19.94 -14.47
N TYR A 115 1.35 -19.51 -15.50
CA TYR A 115 0.97 -19.66 -16.90
C TYR A 115 1.53 -20.94 -17.55
N THR A 116 2.84 -21.17 -17.45
CA THR A 116 3.51 -22.29 -18.15
C THR A 116 3.68 -23.56 -17.32
N GLY A 117 3.52 -23.47 -15.99
CA GLY A 117 3.84 -24.54 -15.06
C GLY A 117 5.35 -24.83 -14.90
N LYS A 118 6.22 -24.10 -15.60
CA LYS A 118 7.68 -24.24 -15.49
C LYS A 118 8.19 -23.80 -14.11
N PRO A 119 9.36 -24.26 -13.66
CA PRO A 119 9.92 -23.85 -12.37
C PRO A 119 10.07 -22.33 -12.23
N SER A 120 9.77 -21.81 -11.04
CA SER A 120 9.93 -20.42 -10.64
C SER A 120 10.65 -20.34 -9.29
N ASN A 121 11.57 -19.40 -9.13
CA ASN A 121 12.37 -19.26 -7.92
C ASN A 121 11.79 -18.25 -6.90
N GLN A 122 10.84 -17.41 -7.32
CA GLN A 122 10.21 -16.42 -6.47
C GLN A 122 8.91 -15.90 -7.11
N ARG A 123 8.09 -15.23 -6.31
CA ARG A 123 6.92 -14.49 -6.80
C ARG A 123 7.34 -13.10 -7.28
N VAL A 124 6.68 -12.64 -8.34
CA VAL A 124 6.80 -11.27 -8.84
C VAL A 124 5.48 -10.54 -8.67
N VAL A 125 5.51 -9.21 -8.64
CA VAL A 125 4.32 -8.37 -8.48
C VAL A 125 3.73 -8.07 -9.85
N PHE A 126 2.51 -8.53 -10.10
CA PHE A 126 1.70 -8.14 -11.25
C PHE A 126 0.64 -7.12 -10.87
N ALA A 127 0.33 -6.20 -11.79
CA ALA A 127 -0.82 -5.31 -11.69
C ALA A 127 -1.24 -4.82 -13.09
N LYS A 128 -2.50 -4.38 -13.26
CA LYS A 128 -2.90 -3.60 -14.44
C LYS A 128 -2.23 -2.23 -14.42
N ALA A 129 -1.79 -1.76 -15.59
CA ALA A 129 -1.22 -0.43 -15.73
C ALA A 129 -2.33 0.62 -15.67
N TYR A 130 -1.99 1.83 -15.22
CA TYR A 130 -2.85 3.00 -15.36
C TYR A 130 -3.01 3.39 -16.84
#